data_AF-A0A9W8DE85-F1
#
_entry.id   AF-A0A9W8DE85-F1
#
_cell.length_a   1.000
_cell.length_b   1.000
_cell.length_c   1.000
_cell.angle_alpha   90.00
_cell.angle_beta   90.00
_cell.angle_gamma   90.00
#
_symmetry.space_group_name_H-M   'P 1'
#
loop_
_entity.id
_entity.type
_entity.pdbx_description
1 polymer ?
#
loop_
_entity_poly.entity_id
_entity_poly.type
_entity_poly.pdbx_seq_one_letter_code
_entity_poly.pdbx_strand_id
1 'polypeptide(L)'
;MNFVLRRFVQWVKSLPGTRGHRMLWLPRSVSDYVHRMRGAQHYRHDIPPPPPVLVWSLFSALTSFISIMVLGLIHKYGAAIRNHNLPFAIAPAGASAVLIFAVPASPLAQPRNVIIGHIIAALVGTFAHALFLHVEDSLRWLSGALAVSVAIGLMGLTNCYHPPAGATAFIGGYFGPDIQRVGWWYPLFPVLPVALIMVGIGLIVNNVCRVYPVYWFTPVHVRRQQDPIDAGAKTEDIESGSVSGSESNASNAENDVNDEAGNEMEAEMAWLRARVRELERETHVLRHGHRISQIQTALPDIA
;
A
#
# COMPACT_ATOMS: atom_id res chain seq x y z
N MET A 1 -18.63 26.18 -13.48
CA MET A 1 -18.57 25.14 -14.54
C MET A 1 -17.16 25.00 -15.09
N ASN A 2 -16.36 23.98 -14.76
CA ASN A 2 -15.78 23.72 -13.45
C ASN A 2 -14.27 23.53 -13.69
N PHE A 3 -13.40 24.11 -12.85
CA PHE A 3 -11.94 23.92 -12.91
C PHE A 3 -11.57 22.42 -13.02
N VAL A 4 -12.32 21.58 -12.33
CA VAL A 4 -12.27 20.11 -12.38
C VAL A 4 -12.55 19.56 -13.78
N LEU A 5 -13.57 20.08 -14.46
CA LEU A 5 -13.96 19.66 -15.81
C LEU A 5 -12.89 20.04 -16.84
N ARG A 6 -12.26 21.22 -16.72
CA ARG A 6 -11.15 21.63 -17.61
C ARG A 6 -9.93 20.73 -17.43
N ARG A 7 -9.55 20.41 -16.18
CA ARG A 7 -8.46 19.46 -15.90
C ARG A 7 -8.79 18.05 -16.37
N PHE A 8 -10.04 17.60 -16.23
CA PHE A 8 -10.47 16.31 -16.75
C PHE A 8 -10.32 16.24 -18.28
N VAL A 9 -10.78 17.26 -19.01
CA VAL A 9 -10.67 17.30 -20.48
C VAL A 9 -9.20 17.36 -20.94
N GLN A 10 -8.36 18.15 -20.26
CA GLN A 10 -6.92 18.20 -20.56
C GLN A 10 -6.22 16.87 -20.27
N TRP A 11 -6.60 16.21 -19.17
CA TRP A 11 -6.09 14.89 -18.81
C TRP A 11 -6.49 13.80 -19.82
N VAL A 12 -7.76 13.80 -20.27
CA VAL A 12 -8.23 12.88 -21.32
C VAL A 12 -7.43 13.08 -22.61
N LYS A 13 -7.12 14.34 -22.98
CA LYS A 13 -6.31 14.67 -24.16
C LYS A 13 -4.82 14.34 -24.00
N SER A 14 -4.31 14.24 -22.76
CA SER A 14 -2.91 13.90 -22.49
C SER A 14 -2.66 12.40 -22.36
N LEU A 15 -3.66 11.55 -22.61
CA LEU A 15 -3.47 10.10 -22.66
C LEU A 15 -2.58 9.76 -23.87
N PRO A 16 -1.37 9.20 -23.66
CA PRO A 16 -0.43 8.93 -24.74
C PRO A 16 -0.96 7.79 -25.63
N GLY A 17 -0.86 7.95 -26.95
CA GLY A 17 -0.99 6.85 -27.92
C GLY A 17 0.40 6.40 -28.34
N THR A 18 0.81 5.17 -27.99
CA THR A 18 2.20 4.73 -28.20
C THR A 18 2.35 3.47 -29.05
N ARG A 19 3.45 3.47 -29.82
CA ARG A 19 3.89 2.41 -30.74
C ARG A 19 4.88 1.49 -30.00
N GLY A 20 4.55 0.21 -29.81
CA GLY A 20 5.51 -0.79 -29.33
C GLY A 20 4.90 -2.19 -29.27
N HIS A 21 5.51 -3.16 -29.98
CA HIS A 21 5.22 -4.61 -30.07
C HIS A 21 3.78 -5.06 -29.81
N ARG A 22 2.96 -4.90 -30.85
CA ARG A 22 1.51 -5.14 -30.89
C ARG A 22 1.16 -6.62 -31.00
N MET A 23 0.11 -7.04 -30.29
CA MET A 23 -0.79 -8.07 -30.82
C MET A 23 -1.51 -7.47 -32.03
N LEU A 24 -0.99 -7.71 -33.22
CA LEU A 24 -1.39 -7.04 -34.47
C LEU A 24 -2.88 -7.24 -34.84
N TRP A 25 -3.59 -8.15 -34.17
CA TRP A 25 -4.99 -8.50 -34.46
C TRP A 25 -6.03 -7.73 -33.63
N LEU A 26 -5.64 -6.93 -32.62
CA LEU A 26 -6.58 -6.21 -31.74
C LEU A 26 -6.61 -4.69 -32.00
N PRO A 27 -7.76 -4.01 -31.79
CA PRO A 27 -7.82 -2.55 -31.75
C PRO A 27 -6.85 -1.96 -30.72
N ARG A 28 -6.25 -0.81 -31.02
CA ARG A 28 -5.18 -0.19 -30.22
C ARG A 28 -5.54 -0.04 -28.73
N SER A 29 -6.74 0.47 -28.45
CA SER A 29 -7.24 0.67 -27.10
C SER A 29 -7.32 -0.63 -26.27
N VAL A 30 -7.66 -1.74 -26.91
CA VAL A 30 -7.79 -3.05 -26.24
C VAL A 30 -6.42 -3.66 -26.01
N SER A 31 -5.52 -3.58 -26.99
CA SER A 31 -4.13 -4.04 -26.82
C SER A 31 -3.47 -3.31 -25.66
N ASP A 32 -3.56 -1.97 -25.62
CA ASP A 32 -2.95 -1.15 -24.59
C ASP A 32 -3.51 -1.47 -23.20
N TYR A 33 -4.83 -1.67 -23.11
CA TYR A 33 -5.50 -2.05 -21.88
C TYR A 33 -5.06 -3.42 -21.36
N VAL A 34 -4.98 -4.44 -22.24
CA VAL A 34 -4.50 -5.78 -21.88
C VAL A 34 -3.02 -5.75 -21.48
N HIS A 35 -2.21 -4.89 -22.10
CA HIS A 35 -0.82 -4.71 -21.69
C HIS A 35 -0.69 -4.11 -20.28
N ARG A 36 -1.57 -3.18 -19.88
CA ARG A 36 -1.59 -2.62 -18.51
C ARG A 36 -1.87 -3.68 -17.44
N MET A 37 -2.70 -4.68 -17.73
CA MET A 37 -2.97 -5.79 -16.80
C MET A 37 -1.76 -6.68 -16.52
N ARG A 38 -0.72 -6.67 -17.37
CA ARG A 38 0.48 -7.50 -17.19
C ARG A 38 1.44 -6.94 -16.14
N GLY A 39 1.22 -5.70 -15.69
CA GLY A 39 2.06 -5.05 -14.69
C GLY A 39 2.79 -3.83 -15.24
N ALA A 40 2.83 -2.76 -14.45
CA ALA A 40 3.55 -1.52 -14.74
C ALA A 40 5.08 -1.72 -14.94
N GLN A 41 5.66 -2.82 -14.46
CA GLN A 41 7.08 -3.14 -14.69
C GLN A 41 7.46 -3.30 -16.15
N HIS A 42 6.51 -3.73 -16.98
CA HIS A 42 6.71 -3.84 -18.43
C HIS A 42 6.36 -2.54 -19.16
N TYR A 43 5.89 -1.53 -18.42
CA TYR A 43 5.40 -0.26 -18.92
C TYR A 43 6.53 0.78 -18.85
N ARG A 44 7.44 0.73 -19.83
CA ARG A 44 8.63 1.60 -19.92
C ARG A 44 8.34 3.03 -20.39
N HIS A 45 7.13 3.33 -20.88
CA HIS A 45 6.79 4.64 -21.43
C HIS A 45 5.44 5.14 -20.91
N ASP A 46 5.46 6.34 -20.30
CA ASP A 46 4.32 7.23 -20.04
C ASP A 46 3.18 6.67 -19.19
N ILE A 47 3.43 6.46 -17.89
CA ILE A 47 2.35 6.28 -16.90
C ILE A 47 1.42 7.51 -17.03
N PRO A 48 0.12 7.33 -17.31
CA PRO A 48 -0.77 8.46 -17.48
C PRO A 48 -0.74 9.33 -16.21
N PRO A 49 -0.72 10.66 -16.35
CA PRO A 49 -0.69 11.54 -15.19
C PRO A 49 -1.85 11.20 -14.25
N PRO A 50 -1.69 11.39 -12.93
CA PRO A 50 -2.80 11.15 -12.01
C PRO A 50 -4.01 12.03 -12.38
N PRO A 51 -5.24 11.47 -12.43
CA PRO A 51 -6.43 12.29 -12.59
C PRO A 51 -6.60 13.26 -11.39
N PRO A 52 -7.39 14.33 -11.52
CA PRO A 52 -7.68 15.25 -10.42
C PRO A 52 -8.24 14.49 -9.21
N VAL A 53 -7.83 14.89 -8.00
CA VAL A 53 -8.20 14.20 -6.74
C VAL A 53 -9.70 13.96 -6.63
N LEU A 54 -10.53 14.98 -6.89
CA LEU A 54 -11.98 14.82 -6.81
C LEU A 54 -12.52 13.77 -7.80
N VAL A 55 -12.04 13.78 -9.04
CA VAL A 55 -12.47 12.81 -10.07
C VAL A 55 -12.07 11.41 -9.63
N TRP A 56 -10.86 11.26 -9.13
CA TRP A 56 -10.37 9.98 -8.63
C TRP A 56 -11.15 9.47 -7.42
N SER A 57 -11.42 10.33 -6.45
CA SER A 57 -12.20 9.97 -5.25
C SER A 57 -13.60 9.52 -5.63
N LEU A 58 -14.31 10.23 -6.52
CA LEU A 58 -15.64 9.85 -6.99
C LEU A 58 -15.60 8.53 -7.77
N PHE A 59 -14.59 8.36 -8.63
CA PHE A 59 -14.41 7.12 -9.38
C PHE A 59 -14.13 5.92 -8.48
N SER A 60 -13.24 6.06 -7.50
CA SER A 60 -12.92 5.02 -6.52
C SER A 60 -14.11 4.68 -5.61
N ALA A 61 -14.91 5.67 -5.23
CA ALA A 61 -16.15 5.48 -4.47
C ALA A 61 -17.22 4.73 -5.27
N LEU A 62 -17.39 5.08 -6.56
CA LEU A 62 -18.30 4.35 -7.44
C LEU A 62 -17.83 2.91 -7.66
N THR A 63 -16.52 2.73 -7.84
CA THR A 63 -15.91 1.41 -8.03
C THR A 63 -16.08 0.53 -6.79
N SER A 64 -15.84 1.08 -5.59
CA SER A 64 -16.03 0.34 -4.34
C SER A 64 -17.51 -0.02 -4.13
N PHE A 65 -18.44 0.90 -4.41
CA PHE A 65 -19.87 0.62 -4.36
C PHE A 65 -20.26 -0.54 -5.29
N ILE A 66 -19.85 -0.49 -6.55
CA ILE A 66 -20.12 -1.57 -7.53
C ILE A 66 -19.51 -2.88 -7.04
N SER A 67 -18.29 -2.86 -6.54
CA SER A 67 -17.58 -4.05 -6.07
C SER A 67 -18.28 -4.72 -4.88
N ILE A 68 -18.62 -3.93 -3.84
CA ILE A 68 -19.34 -4.44 -2.67
C ILE A 68 -20.76 -4.88 -3.05
N MET A 69 -21.41 -4.17 -3.98
CA MET A 69 -22.71 -4.57 -4.51
C MET A 69 -22.62 -5.92 -5.24
N VAL A 70 -21.62 -6.15 -6.09
CA VAL A 70 -21.40 -7.44 -6.78
C VAL A 70 -21.19 -8.56 -5.75
N LEU A 71 -20.35 -8.34 -4.75
CA LEU A 71 -20.18 -9.31 -3.66
C LEU A 71 -21.49 -9.58 -2.92
N GLY A 72 -22.28 -8.54 -2.64
CA GLY A 72 -23.59 -8.66 -1.99
C GLY A 72 -24.61 -9.38 -2.84
N LEU A 73 -24.64 -9.16 -4.16
CA LEU A 73 -25.50 -9.87 -5.10
C LEU A 73 -25.12 -11.35 -5.20
N ILE A 74 -23.83 -11.66 -5.26
CA ILE A 74 -23.33 -13.04 -5.26
C ILE A 74 -23.73 -13.75 -3.96
N HIS A 75 -23.59 -13.09 -2.81
CA HIS A 75 -24.02 -13.65 -1.53
C HIS A 75 -25.55 -13.83 -1.46
N LYS A 76 -26.32 -12.84 -1.92
CA LYS A 76 -27.79 -12.86 -1.87
C LYS A 76 -28.41 -13.88 -2.84
N TYR A 77 -27.88 -14.01 -4.06
CA TYR A 77 -28.49 -14.82 -5.12
C TYR A 77 -27.76 -16.12 -5.41
N GLY A 78 -26.48 -16.23 -5.05
CA GLY A 78 -25.65 -17.42 -5.29
C GLY A 78 -26.22 -18.65 -4.60
N ALA A 79 -26.68 -19.62 -5.39
CA ALA A 79 -27.29 -20.84 -4.88
C ALA A 79 -26.35 -21.62 -3.96
N ALA A 80 -25.07 -21.73 -4.31
CA ALA A 80 -24.06 -22.39 -3.47
C ALA A 80 -23.88 -21.70 -2.11
N ILE A 81 -23.93 -20.37 -2.05
CA ILE A 81 -23.76 -19.61 -0.81
C ILE A 81 -24.99 -19.74 0.08
N ARG A 82 -26.18 -19.62 -0.50
CA ARG A 82 -27.45 -19.77 0.23
C ARG A 82 -27.67 -21.17 0.77
N ASN A 83 -27.39 -22.20 -0.05
CA ASN A 83 -27.60 -23.59 0.36
C ASN A 83 -26.68 -24.02 1.50
N HIS A 84 -25.53 -23.36 1.66
CA HIS A 84 -24.54 -23.66 2.70
C HIS A 84 -24.45 -22.60 3.81
N ASN A 85 -25.32 -21.58 3.81
CA ASN A 85 -25.32 -20.45 4.77
C ASN A 85 -23.92 -19.86 5.00
N LEU A 86 -23.14 -19.70 3.92
CA LEU A 86 -21.76 -19.21 4.05
C LEU A 86 -21.78 -17.75 4.51
N PRO A 87 -21.01 -17.38 5.54
CA PRO A 87 -20.99 -16.04 6.11
C PRO A 87 -20.48 -15.01 5.10
N PHE A 88 -21.02 -13.79 5.18
CA PHE A 88 -20.62 -12.72 4.28
C PHE A 88 -19.43 -11.94 4.83
N ALA A 89 -18.25 -12.09 4.22
CA ALA A 89 -17.01 -11.46 4.67
C ALA A 89 -16.89 -9.98 4.27
N ILE A 90 -17.84 -9.12 4.69
CA ILE A 90 -17.88 -7.70 4.30
C ILE A 90 -16.69 -6.92 4.86
N ALA A 91 -16.36 -7.11 6.14
CA ALA A 91 -15.42 -6.22 6.82
C ALA A 91 -14.01 -6.20 6.19
N PRO A 92 -13.39 -7.35 5.86
CA PRO A 92 -12.12 -7.36 5.13
C PRO A 92 -12.27 -6.80 3.71
N ALA A 93 -13.36 -7.14 3.01
CA ALA A 93 -13.59 -6.70 1.62
C ALA A 93 -13.68 -5.16 1.51
N GLY A 94 -14.34 -4.49 2.47
CA GLY A 94 -14.43 -3.04 2.50
C GLY A 94 -13.07 -2.36 2.64
N ALA A 95 -12.20 -2.86 3.53
CA ALA A 95 -10.85 -2.31 3.68
C ALA A 95 -9.95 -2.64 2.47
N SER A 96 -10.09 -3.82 1.87
CA SER A 96 -9.42 -4.15 0.59
C SER A 96 -9.88 -3.23 -0.54
N ALA A 97 -11.15 -2.81 -0.57
CA ALA A 97 -11.68 -1.87 -1.55
C ALA A 97 -10.94 -0.53 -1.51
N VAL A 98 -10.63 -0.03 -0.32
CA VAL A 98 -9.86 1.21 -0.16
C VAL A 98 -8.47 1.06 -0.77
N LEU A 99 -7.76 -0.01 -0.44
CA LEU A 99 -6.41 -0.24 -0.97
C LEU A 99 -6.40 -0.44 -2.49
N ILE A 100 -7.30 -1.28 -3.00
CA ILE A 100 -7.32 -1.65 -4.41
C ILE A 100 -7.84 -0.50 -5.27
N PHE A 101 -8.90 0.21 -4.87
CA PHE A 101 -9.55 1.20 -5.73
C PHE A 101 -9.11 2.64 -5.48
N ALA A 102 -8.76 3.01 -4.23
CA ALA A 102 -8.33 4.38 -3.94
C ALA A 102 -6.80 4.55 -4.10
N VAL A 103 -6.01 3.52 -3.77
CA VAL A 103 -4.54 3.57 -3.84
C VAL A 103 -3.92 2.37 -4.57
N PRO A 104 -4.29 2.10 -5.84
CA PRO A 104 -3.87 0.91 -6.60
C PRO A 104 -2.35 0.76 -6.79
N ALA A 105 -1.60 1.88 -6.71
CA ALA A 105 -0.15 1.87 -6.80
C ALA A 105 0.52 1.33 -5.52
N SER A 106 -0.21 1.19 -4.41
CA SER A 106 0.32 0.71 -3.15
C SER A 106 0.86 -0.72 -3.29
N PRO A 107 2.06 -1.03 -2.77
CA PRO A 107 2.55 -2.41 -2.74
C PRO A 107 1.60 -3.33 -1.97
N LEU A 108 0.86 -2.81 -0.98
CA LEU A 108 -0.10 -3.58 -0.18
C LEU A 108 -1.38 -3.94 -0.94
N ALA A 109 -1.65 -3.24 -2.04
CA ALA A 109 -2.82 -3.48 -2.90
C ALA A 109 -2.52 -4.46 -4.05
N GLN A 110 -1.28 -4.93 -4.21
CA GLN A 110 -0.91 -5.79 -5.35
C GLN A 110 -1.57 -7.17 -5.24
N PRO A 111 -1.93 -7.81 -6.38
CA PRO A 111 -2.70 -9.05 -6.42
C PRO A 111 -2.15 -10.17 -5.52
N ARG A 112 -0.83 -10.39 -5.54
CA ARG A 112 -0.17 -11.37 -4.66
C ARG A 112 -0.44 -11.10 -3.19
N ASN A 113 -0.33 -9.85 -2.77
CA ASN A 113 -0.50 -9.47 -1.37
C ASN A 113 -1.97 -9.63 -0.95
N VAL A 114 -2.92 -9.19 -1.80
CA VAL A 114 -4.35 -9.38 -1.55
C VAL A 114 -4.70 -10.86 -1.41
N ILE A 115 -4.35 -11.68 -2.41
CA ILE A 115 -4.75 -13.09 -2.45
C ILE A 115 -4.03 -13.90 -1.36
N ILE A 116 -2.70 -13.86 -1.32
CA ILE A 116 -1.92 -14.66 -0.37
C ILE A 116 -2.15 -14.17 1.06
N GLY A 117 -2.22 -12.86 1.28
CA GLY A 117 -2.48 -12.28 2.60
C GLY A 117 -3.80 -12.78 3.18
N HIS A 118 -4.90 -12.72 2.40
CA HIS A 118 -6.19 -13.23 2.84
C HIS A 118 -6.19 -14.74 3.08
N ILE A 119 -5.50 -15.53 2.25
CA ILE A 119 -5.40 -16.99 2.42
C ILE A 119 -4.62 -17.36 3.69
N ILE A 120 -3.44 -16.75 3.91
CA ILE A 120 -2.65 -16.96 5.13
C ILE A 120 -3.50 -16.60 6.36
N ALA A 121 -4.13 -15.43 6.34
CA ALA A 121 -4.96 -14.98 7.44
C ALA A 121 -6.13 -15.92 7.73
N ALA A 122 -6.83 -16.39 6.68
CA ALA A 122 -7.94 -17.32 6.84
C ALA A 122 -7.48 -18.67 7.41
N LEU A 123 -6.36 -19.21 6.93
CA LEU A 123 -5.80 -20.47 7.44
C LEU A 123 -5.40 -20.36 8.90
N VAL A 124 -4.69 -19.28 9.27
CA VAL A 124 -4.29 -19.02 10.64
C VAL A 124 -5.50 -18.81 11.55
N GLY A 125 -6.52 -18.07 11.07
CA GLY A 125 -7.77 -17.88 11.79
C GLY A 125 -8.47 -19.21 12.06
N THR A 126 -8.65 -20.05 11.05
CA THR A 126 -9.25 -21.39 11.22
C THR A 126 -8.42 -22.27 12.16
N PHE A 127 -7.09 -22.20 12.08
CA PHE A 127 -6.21 -22.96 12.98
C PHE A 127 -6.32 -22.49 14.42
N ALA A 128 -6.29 -21.18 14.66
CA ALA A 128 -6.49 -20.60 15.99
C ALA A 128 -7.85 -20.98 16.55
N HIS A 129 -8.92 -20.91 15.74
CA HIS A 129 -10.23 -21.37 16.16
C HIS A 129 -10.21 -22.84 16.58
N ALA A 130 -9.60 -23.73 15.77
CA ALA A 130 -9.49 -25.15 16.08
C ALA A 130 -8.74 -25.43 17.40
N LEU A 131 -7.69 -24.66 17.71
CA LEU A 131 -6.97 -24.76 18.98
C LEU A 131 -7.84 -24.37 20.18
N PHE A 132 -8.74 -23.42 20.02
CA PHE A 132 -9.58 -22.89 21.10
C PHE A 132 -10.97 -23.55 21.20
N LEU A 133 -11.28 -24.56 20.38
CA LEU A 133 -12.57 -25.25 20.40
C LEU A 133 -12.91 -25.86 21.78
N HIS A 134 -11.92 -26.44 22.45
CA HIS A 134 -12.08 -27.12 23.75
C HIS A 134 -11.67 -26.25 24.95
N VAL A 135 -11.35 -24.98 24.70
CA VAL A 135 -10.98 -24.02 25.75
C VAL A 135 -12.25 -23.38 26.32
N GLU A 136 -12.22 -23.02 27.60
CA GLU A 136 -13.30 -22.30 28.28
C GLU A 136 -13.74 -21.06 27.49
N ASP A 137 -15.05 -20.81 27.47
CA ASP A 137 -15.65 -19.70 26.73
C ASP A 137 -15.09 -18.34 27.16
N SER A 138 -14.68 -18.20 28.43
CA SER A 138 -14.05 -17.01 29.02
C SER A 138 -12.75 -16.59 28.33
N LEU A 139 -12.04 -17.54 27.70
CA LEU A 139 -10.74 -17.32 27.06
C LEU A 139 -10.81 -17.30 25.52
N ARG A 140 -11.98 -17.56 24.92
CA ARG A 140 -12.11 -17.66 23.45
C ARG A 140 -11.77 -16.38 22.70
N TRP A 141 -11.88 -15.22 23.34
CA TRP A 141 -11.45 -13.94 22.76
C TRP A 141 -9.97 -13.91 22.40
N LEU A 142 -9.15 -14.71 23.09
CA LEU A 142 -7.72 -14.83 22.82
C LEU A 142 -7.43 -15.50 21.47
N SER A 143 -8.34 -16.34 20.96
CA SER A 143 -8.22 -16.97 19.65
C SER A 143 -8.08 -15.94 18.52
N GLY A 144 -8.93 -14.90 18.54
CA GLY A 144 -8.87 -13.82 17.56
C GLY A 144 -7.57 -13.02 17.65
N ALA A 145 -7.11 -12.72 18.86
CA ALA A 145 -5.85 -12.01 19.09
C ALA A 145 -4.63 -12.83 18.60
N LEU A 146 -4.59 -14.13 18.92
CA LEU A 146 -3.57 -15.05 18.45
C LEU A 146 -3.58 -15.15 16.92
N ALA A 147 -4.77 -15.31 16.33
CA ALA A 147 -4.93 -15.41 14.88
C ALA A 147 -4.34 -14.21 14.15
N VAL A 148 -4.67 -12.99 14.60
CA VAL A 148 -4.17 -11.75 13.98
C VAL A 148 -2.65 -11.64 14.14
N SER A 149 -2.13 -11.88 15.34
CA SER A 149 -0.69 -11.77 15.61
C SER A 149 0.12 -12.73 14.74
N VAL A 150 -0.27 -14.01 14.70
CA VAL A 150 0.40 -15.03 13.89
C VAL A 150 0.24 -14.74 12.39
N ALA A 151 -0.92 -14.29 11.94
CA ALA A 151 -1.13 -13.94 10.53
C ALA A 151 -0.25 -12.76 10.10
N ILE A 152 -0.08 -11.74 10.94
CA ILE A 152 0.83 -10.61 10.67
C ILE A 152 2.28 -11.11 10.57
N GLY A 153 2.70 -11.96 11.50
CA GLY A 153 4.04 -12.57 11.47
C GLY A 153 4.28 -13.37 10.17
N LEU A 154 3.34 -14.24 9.80
CA LEU A 154 3.46 -15.06 8.58
C LEU A 154 3.42 -14.22 7.30
N MET A 155 2.56 -13.19 7.23
CA MET A 155 2.56 -12.24 6.11
C MET A 155 3.88 -11.47 6.01
N GLY A 156 4.55 -11.22 7.15
CA GLY A 156 5.89 -10.65 7.18
C GLY A 156 6.95 -11.59 6.62
N LEU A 157 6.93 -12.86 7.04
CA LEU A 157 7.85 -13.88 6.54
C LEU A 157 7.71 -14.13 5.04
N THR A 158 6.48 -14.09 4.51
CA THR A 158 6.21 -14.28 3.08
C THR A 158 6.24 -12.98 2.28
N ASN A 159 6.46 -11.83 2.94
CA ASN A 159 6.43 -10.50 2.35
C ASN A 159 5.16 -10.26 1.51
N CYS A 160 4.00 -10.61 2.06
CA CYS A 160 2.69 -10.48 1.38
C CYS A 160 1.69 -9.68 2.23
N TYR A 161 2.17 -8.59 2.86
CA TYR A 161 1.34 -7.75 3.70
C TYR A 161 0.09 -7.23 2.99
N HIS A 162 -1.06 -7.59 3.54
CA HIS A 162 -2.34 -7.01 3.19
C HIS A 162 -3.11 -6.72 4.48
N PRO A 163 -3.05 -5.50 5.04
CA PRO A 163 -3.66 -5.17 6.32
C PRO A 163 -5.14 -5.59 6.48
N PRO A 164 -6.01 -5.49 5.44
CA PRO A 164 -7.38 -6.01 5.52
C PRO A 164 -7.48 -7.50 5.85
N ALA A 165 -6.45 -8.29 5.52
CA ALA A 165 -6.39 -9.71 5.88
C ALA A 165 -6.30 -9.93 7.40
N GLY A 166 -5.80 -8.97 8.18
CA GLY A 166 -5.86 -9.06 9.64
C GLY A 166 -7.30 -9.24 10.15
N ALA A 167 -8.26 -8.53 9.57
CA ALA A 167 -9.67 -8.73 9.88
C ALA A 167 -10.16 -10.13 9.45
N THR A 168 -9.68 -10.68 8.34
CA THR A 168 -9.97 -12.07 7.93
C THR A 168 -9.47 -13.08 8.97
N ALA A 169 -8.27 -12.90 9.52
CA ALA A 169 -7.74 -13.78 10.57
C ALA A 169 -8.57 -13.69 11.85
N PHE A 170 -8.91 -12.48 12.29
CA PHE A 170 -9.75 -12.27 13.47
C PHE A 170 -11.13 -12.92 13.31
N ILE A 171 -11.73 -12.74 12.13
CA ILE A 171 -13.04 -13.32 11.81
C ILE A 171 -12.99 -14.85 11.86
N GLY A 172 -11.98 -15.47 11.23
CA GLY A 172 -11.81 -16.93 11.27
C GLY A 172 -11.52 -17.48 12.68
N GLY A 173 -10.79 -16.73 13.51
CA GLY A 173 -10.41 -17.14 14.87
C GLY A 173 -11.49 -16.96 15.92
N TYR A 174 -12.30 -15.90 15.83
CA TYR A 174 -13.20 -15.49 16.91
C TYR A 174 -14.69 -15.40 16.51
N PHE A 175 -15.00 -14.91 15.30
CA PHE A 175 -16.38 -14.55 14.98
C PHE A 175 -17.26 -15.77 14.66
N GLY A 176 -18.44 -15.80 15.30
CA GLY A 176 -19.72 -16.36 14.83
C GLY A 176 -19.82 -17.87 14.52
N PRO A 177 -20.89 -18.56 14.96
CA PRO A 177 -21.10 -19.98 14.64
C PRO A 177 -21.18 -20.27 13.13
N ASP A 178 -21.59 -19.29 12.32
CA ASP A 178 -21.68 -19.44 10.87
C ASP A 178 -20.30 -19.58 10.19
N ILE A 179 -19.27 -18.89 10.69
CA ILE A 179 -17.89 -19.02 10.18
C ILE A 179 -17.26 -20.31 10.67
N GLN A 180 -17.55 -20.70 11.90
CA GLN A 180 -17.08 -21.95 12.50
C GLN A 180 -17.65 -23.18 11.77
N ARG A 181 -18.90 -23.12 11.30
CA ARG A 181 -19.54 -24.18 10.49
C ARG A 181 -18.83 -24.42 9.16
N VAL A 182 -18.25 -23.39 8.56
CA VAL A 182 -17.46 -23.54 7.34
C VAL A 182 -16.12 -24.24 7.63
N GLY A 183 -15.55 -23.98 8.81
CA GLY A 183 -14.34 -24.65 9.30
C GLY A 183 -13.18 -24.51 8.31
N TRP A 184 -12.61 -25.65 7.91
CA TRP A 184 -11.46 -25.72 6.98
C TRP A 184 -11.76 -25.23 5.57
N TRP A 185 -13.03 -25.08 5.20
CA TRP A 185 -13.40 -24.50 3.91
C TRP A 185 -13.30 -22.97 3.91
N TYR A 186 -13.17 -22.31 5.06
CA TYR A 186 -13.18 -20.85 5.19
C TYR A 186 -12.20 -20.11 4.24
N PRO A 187 -10.93 -20.57 4.07
CA PRO A 187 -10.00 -19.94 3.13
C PRO A 187 -10.47 -20.01 1.67
N LEU A 188 -11.12 -21.11 1.28
CA LEU A 188 -11.61 -21.31 -0.09
C LEU A 188 -12.99 -20.70 -0.30
N PHE A 189 -13.84 -20.71 0.72
CA PHE A 189 -15.21 -20.21 0.68
C PHE A 189 -15.50 -19.57 2.04
N PRO A 190 -15.67 -18.24 2.16
CA PRO A 190 -15.82 -17.26 1.08
C PRO A 190 -14.53 -16.50 0.69
N VAL A 191 -13.43 -16.70 1.40
CA VAL A 191 -12.30 -15.74 1.40
C VAL A 191 -11.63 -15.62 0.02
N LEU A 192 -11.27 -16.73 -0.62
CA LEU A 192 -10.62 -16.70 -1.93
C LEU A 192 -11.50 -16.05 -3.01
N PRO A 193 -12.79 -16.41 -3.20
CA PRO A 193 -13.69 -15.73 -4.13
C PRO A 193 -13.74 -14.22 -3.91
N VAL A 194 -13.84 -13.77 -2.66
CA VAL A 194 -13.85 -12.34 -2.34
C VAL A 194 -12.56 -11.68 -2.83
N ALA A 195 -11.40 -12.23 -2.49
CA ALA A 195 -10.10 -11.69 -2.92
C ALA A 195 -9.97 -11.65 -4.46
N LEU A 196 -10.40 -12.71 -5.15
CA LEU A 196 -10.35 -12.80 -6.61
C LEU A 196 -11.29 -11.81 -7.29
N ILE A 197 -12.51 -11.64 -6.78
CA ILE A 197 -13.47 -10.66 -7.32
C ILE A 197 -12.94 -9.24 -7.14
N MET A 198 -12.41 -8.92 -5.95
CA MET A 198 -11.83 -7.61 -5.67
C MET A 198 -10.65 -7.29 -6.59
N VAL A 199 -9.73 -8.24 -6.77
CA VAL A 199 -8.60 -8.09 -7.71
C VAL A 199 -9.12 -7.99 -9.15
N GLY A 200 -10.09 -8.81 -9.55
CA GLY A 200 -10.67 -8.81 -10.90
C GLY A 200 -11.32 -7.47 -11.25
N ILE A 201 -12.13 -6.91 -10.35
CA ILE A 201 -12.71 -5.58 -10.52
C ILE A 201 -11.62 -4.50 -10.54
N GLY A 202 -10.59 -4.64 -9.70
CA GLY A 202 -9.43 -3.75 -9.71
C GLY A 202 -8.70 -3.75 -11.05
N LEU A 203 -8.46 -4.92 -11.65
CA LEU A 203 -7.89 -5.07 -12.98
C LEU A 203 -8.77 -4.41 -14.05
N ILE A 204 -10.08 -4.52 -13.92
CA ILE A 204 -10.99 -3.94 -14.91
C ILE A 204 -10.99 -2.41 -14.81
N VAL A 205 -11.21 -1.89 -13.60
CA VAL A 205 -11.56 -0.49 -13.40
C VAL A 205 -10.33 0.40 -13.24
N ASN A 206 -9.30 -0.05 -12.51
CA ASN A 206 -8.11 0.76 -12.31
C ASN A 206 -7.29 0.92 -13.58
N ASN A 207 -7.34 -0.03 -14.53
CA ASN A 207 -6.61 0.08 -15.79
C ASN A 207 -7.19 1.11 -16.78
N VAL A 208 -8.40 1.62 -16.52
CA VAL A 208 -9.01 2.70 -17.31
C VAL A 208 -8.25 4.01 -17.10
N CYS A 209 -7.97 4.36 -15.84
CA CYS A 209 -7.39 5.66 -15.46
C CYS A 209 -5.96 5.56 -14.90
N ARG A 210 -5.52 4.37 -14.49
CA ARG A 210 -4.23 4.05 -13.87
C ARG A 210 -3.66 2.79 -14.50
N VAL A 211 -2.59 2.25 -13.89
CA VAL A 211 -2.03 0.94 -14.21
C VAL A 211 -2.12 0.09 -12.95
N TYR A 212 -2.78 -1.06 -13.06
CA TYR A 212 -2.90 -2.04 -11.99
C TYR A 212 -2.91 -3.46 -12.58
N PRO A 213 -2.04 -4.36 -12.11
CA PRO A 213 -1.12 -4.18 -10.99
C PRO A 213 0.12 -3.38 -11.39
N VAL A 214 0.86 -2.90 -10.40
CA VAL A 214 2.25 -2.45 -10.60
C VAL A 214 3.12 -3.69 -10.88
N TYR A 215 2.88 -4.76 -10.13
CA TYR A 215 3.53 -6.05 -10.31
C TYR A 215 2.68 -7.19 -9.79
N TRP A 216 2.88 -8.39 -10.36
CA TRP A 216 2.15 -9.57 -9.92
C TRP A 216 2.82 -10.26 -8.74
N PHE A 217 4.14 -10.51 -8.81
CA PHE A 217 4.83 -11.33 -7.81
C PHE A 217 5.94 -10.60 -7.06
N THR A 218 6.83 -9.92 -7.78
CA THR A 218 8.01 -9.28 -7.19
C THR A 218 8.16 -7.86 -7.71
N PRO A 219 8.42 -6.85 -6.85
CA PRO A 219 8.83 -5.53 -7.31
C PRO A 219 10.23 -5.61 -7.95
N VAL A 220 10.36 -5.29 -9.23
CA VAL A 220 11.64 -4.99 -9.86
C VAL A 220 12.13 -3.68 -9.25
N HIS A 221 13.31 -3.70 -8.63
CA HIS A 221 13.98 -2.50 -8.15
C HIS A 221 14.13 -1.55 -9.33
N VAL A 222 13.35 -0.48 -9.38
CA VAL A 222 13.63 0.64 -10.27
C VAL A 222 14.92 1.25 -9.73
N ARG A 223 16.06 0.86 -10.32
CA ARG A 223 17.35 1.52 -10.08
C ARG A 223 17.10 3.01 -10.26
N ARG A 224 17.20 3.77 -9.17
CA ARG A 224 17.19 5.23 -9.18
C ARG A 224 18.20 5.63 -10.26
N GLN A 225 17.74 6.29 -11.33
CA GLN A 225 18.61 7.03 -12.23
C GLN A 225 19.42 7.95 -11.30
N GLN A 226 20.72 7.68 -11.18
CA GLN A 226 21.64 8.63 -10.57
C GLN A 226 21.66 9.82 -11.51
N ASP A 227 21.00 10.91 -11.12
CA ASP A 227 21.20 12.19 -11.77
C ASP A 227 22.70 12.54 -11.64
N PRO A 228 23.38 12.92 -12.73
CA PRO A 228 24.81 13.22 -12.72
C PRO A 228 25.04 14.58 -12.03
N ILE A 229 25.01 14.61 -10.70
CA ILE A 229 25.37 15.80 -9.90
C ILE A 229 26.68 15.55 -9.10
N ASP A 230 27.09 14.30 -8.88
CA ASP A 230 28.24 13.98 -8.02
C ASP A 230 29.62 13.99 -8.71
N ALA A 231 29.77 14.63 -9.87
CA ALA A 231 31.07 14.74 -10.56
C ALA A 231 31.92 15.95 -10.10
N GLY A 232 31.54 16.63 -9.01
CA GLY A 232 32.06 17.96 -8.68
C GLY A 232 32.80 18.15 -7.34
N ALA A 233 32.92 17.14 -6.48
CA ALA A 233 33.61 17.29 -5.21
C ALA A 233 34.94 16.52 -5.22
N LYS A 234 35.95 17.15 -5.83
CA LYS A 234 37.35 16.72 -5.72
C LYS A 234 37.79 16.82 -4.26
N THR A 235 38.35 15.72 -3.78
CA THR A 235 39.10 15.59 -2.54
C THR A 235 40.35 16.46 -2.63
N GLU A 236 40.50 17.44 -1.74
CA GLU A 236 41.77 18.09 -1.41
C GLU A 236 42.04 17.82 0.08
N ASP A 237 42.99 16.91 0.33
CA ASP A 237 44.24 17.16 1.04
C ASP A 237 44.24 17.68 2.51
N ILE A 238 44.78 16.83 3.42
CA ILE A 238 45.95 17.07 4.32
C ILE A 238 45.82 16.49 5.75
N GLU A 239 46.60 15.43 5.94
CA GLU A 239 47.59 15.10 7.00
C GLU A 239 47.27 15.18 8.51
N SER A 240 47.47 14.01 9.13
CA SER A 240 48.35 13.68 10.27
C SER A 240 48.22 14.38 11.63
N GLY A 241 48.15 13.57 12.68
CA GLY A 241 48.39 13.98 14.06
C GLY A 241 48.22 12.83 15.05
N SER A 242 49.34 12.35 15.58
CA SER A 242 49.50 11.17 16.44
C SER A 242 49.54 11.46 17.95
N VAL A 243 49.36 10.40 18.77
CA VAL A 243 49.98 10.11 20.10
C VAL A 243 49.11 10.18 21.39
N SER A 244 48.87 8.98 21.93
CA SER A 244 49.04 8.37 23.28
C SER A 244 48.52 8.93 24.62
N GLY A 245 48.15 7.96 25.48
CA GLY A 245 48.29 7.94 26.96
C GLY A 245 47.05 8.43 27.72
N SER A 246 46.62 7.94 28.89
CA SER A 246 46.98 6.82 29.79
C SER A 246 45.97 6.88 30.96
N GLU A 247 45.57 5.71 31.46
CA GLU A 247 44.94 5.36 32.76
C GLU A 247 44.57 6.46 33.79
N SER A 248 43.34 6.41 34.34
CA SER A 248 43.07 6.09 35.78
C SER A 248 41.67 6.49 36.28
N ASN A 249 41.21 5.70 37.27
CA ASN A 249 40.27 6.01 38.36
C ASN A 249 38.75 5.78 38.21
N ALA A 250 38.36 4.63 38.78
CA ALA A 250 37.01 4.10 38.96
C ALA A 250 36.24 4.70 40.17
N SER A 251 36.10 6.03 40.24
CA SER A 251 35.28 6.65 41.30
C SER A 251 34.29 7.73 40.83
N ASN A 252 34.12 7.92 39.52
CA ASN A 252 33.14 8.86 38.94
C ASN A 252 31.99 8.20 38.16
N ALA A 253 31.97 6.87 38.07
CA ALA A 253 31.15 6.13 37.10
C ALA A 253 29.62 6.21 37.31
N GLU A 254 29.12 6.75 38.42
CA GLU A 254 27.67 6.83 38.69
C GLU A 254 27.08 8.22 38.43
N ASN A 255 27.91 9.27 38.43
CA ASN A 255 27.49 10.62 38.03
C ASN A 255 27.73 10.87 36.54
N ASP A 256 28.80 10.33 35.95
CA ASP A 256 29.10 10.51 34.52
C ASP A 256 28.08 9.80 33.62
N VAL A 257 27.46 8.68 34.04
CA VAL A 257 26.47 7.95 33.22
C VAL A 257 25.15 8.70 33.11
N ASN A 258 24.73 9.45 34.15
CA ASN A 258 23.52 10.27 34.09
C ASN A 258 23.75 11.55 33.26
N ASP A 259 24.96 12.12 33.30
CA ASP A 259 25.32 13.27 32.47
C ASP A 259 25.60 12.88 31.01
N GLU A 260 26.19 11.71 30.73
CA GLU A 260 26.35 11.18 29.36
C GLU A 260 25.01 10.80 28.73
N ALA A 261 24.13 10.11 29.44
CA ALA A 261 22.79 9.80 28.92
C ALA A 261 21.94 11.06 28.71
N GLY A 262 22.10 12.06 29.58
CA GLY A 262 21.48 13.38 29.42
C GLY A 262 22.01 14.10 28.17
N ASN A 263 23.33 14.12 27.98
CA ASN A 263 23.99 14.77 26.86
C ASN A 263 23.70 14.07 25.52
N GLU A 264 23.63 12.74 25.49
CA GLU A 264 23.31 11.98 24.28
C GLU A 264 21.85 12.17 23.87
N MET A 265 20.93 12.17 24.84
CA MET A 265 19.51 12.47 24.59
C MET A 265 19.32 13.93 24.16
N GLU A 266 20.09 14.87 24.71
CA GLU A 266 20.05 16.28 24.29
C GLU A 266 20.63 16.47 22.88
N ALA A 267 21.68 15.72 22.52
CA ALA A 267 22.26 15.71 21.18
C ALA A 267 21.31 15.09 20.13
N GLU A 268 20.65 13.97 20.45
CA GLU A 268 19.61 13.39 19.60
C GLU A 268 18.43 14.35 19.42
N MET A 269 17.98 14.99 20.51
CA MET A 269 16.89 15.96 20.46
C MET A 269 17.27 17.23 19.70
N ALA A 270 18.52 17.69 19.80
CA ALA A 270 19.04 18.79 19.01
C ALA A 270 19.09 18.44 17.52
N TRP A 271 19.54 17.22 17.18
CA TRP A 271 19.53 16.72 15.81
C TRP A 271 18.12 16.60 15.25
N LEU A 272 17.17 16.04 16.01
CA LEU A 272 15.76 15.94 15.61
C LEU A 272 15.15 17.31 15.37
N ARG A 273 15.39 18.29 16.26
CA ARG A 273 14.90 19.67 16.07
C ARG A 273 15.55 20.35 14.87
N ALA A 274 16.82 20.08 14.58
CA ALA A 274 17.47 20.58 13.36
C ALA A 274 16.85 19.94 12.10
N ARG A 275 16.59 18.63 12.14
CA ARG A 275 15.98 17.88 11.03
C ARG A 275 14.54 18.31 10.76
N VAL A 276 13.75 18.55 11.80
CA VAL A 276 12.40 19.10 11.68
C VAL A 276 12.45 20.50 11.07
N ARG A 277 13.36 21.38 11.51
CA ARG A 277 13.53 22.72 10.92
C ARG A 277 13.99 22.69 9.47
N GLU A 278 14.80 21.70 9.07
CA GLU A 278 15.16 21.49 7.68
C GLU A 278 13.94 21.08 6.85
N LEU A 279 13.16 20.12 7.32
CA LEU A 279 11.92 19.69 6.65
C LEU A 279 10.88 20.82 6.60
N GLU A 280 10.79 21.66 7.63
CA GLU A 280 9.97 22.87 7.63
C GLU A 280 10.48 23.89 6.60
N ARG A 281 11.80 24.06 6.45
CA ARG A 281 12.38 24.92 5.39
C ARG A 281 12.11 24.35 4.00
N GLU A 282 12.31 23.06 3.78
CA GLU A 282 11.98 22.39 2.51
C GLU A 282 10.50 22.52 2.18
N THR A 283 9.60 22.30 3.13
CA THR A 283 8.15 22.46 2.92
C THR A 283 7.76 23.92 2.73
N HIS A 284 8.41 24.88 3.39
CA HIS A 284 8.17 26.31 3.19
C HIS A 284 8.68 26.80 1.83
N VAL A 285 9.82 26.30 1.37
CA VAL A 285 10.37 26.52 0.01
C VAL A 285 9.48 25.87 -1.04
N LEU A 286 8.94 24.67 -0.80
CA LEU A 286 7.98 24.05 -1.72
C LEU A 286 6.65 24.84 -1.76
N ARG A 287 6.20 25.37 -0.62
CA ARG A 287 4.98 26.19 -0.53
C ARG A 287 5.16 27.58 -1.17
N HIS A 288 6.35 28.19 -1.07
CA HIS A 288 6.66 29.47 -1.72
C HIS A 288 7.09 29.34 -3.18
N GLY A 289 7.79 28.27 -3.57
CA GLY A 289 8.11 27.94 -4.96
C GLY A 289 6.84 27.66 -5.79
N HIS A 290 5.84 27.01 -5.20
CA HIS A 290 4.51 26.92 -5.82
C HIS A 290 3.82 28.28 -5.98
N ARG A 291 4.03 29.21 -5.04
CA ARG A 291 3.43 30.56 -5.09
C ARG A 291 4.13 31.49 -6.09
N ILE A 292 5.46 31.42 -6.18
CA ILE A 292 6.27 32.20 -7.14
C ILE A 292 6.05 31.67 -8.56
N SER A 293 5.99 30.35 -8.78
CA SER A 293 5.66 29.81 -10.11
C SER A 293 4.27 30.25 -10.59
N GLN A 294 3.28 30.37 -9.69
CA GLN A 294 1.95 30.88 -10.04
C GLN A 294 1.91 32.39 -10.29
N ILE A 295 2.72 33.19 -9.58
CA ILE A 295 2.82 34.64 -9.81
C ILE A 295 3.60 34.93 -11.11
N GLN A 296 4.62 34.15 -11.42
CA GLN A 296 5.47 34.34 -12.61
C GLN A 296 4.76 33.89 -13.90
N THR A 297 3.81 32.96 -13.82
CA THR A 297 2.89 32.64 -14.93
C THR A 297 1.72 33.62 -15.10
N ALA A 298 1.56 34.60 -14.20
CA ALA A 298 0.46 35.56 -14.20
C ALA A 298 0.86 36.99 -14.64
N LEU A 299 2.12 37.22 -15.01
CA LEU A 299 2.59 38.48 -15.59
C LEU A 299 2.78 38.30 -17.12
N PRO A 300 1.90 38.85 -17.96
CA PRO A 300 2.17 38.96 -19.40
C PRO A 300 3.19 40.07 -19.66
N ASP A 301 4.01 39.86 -20.68
CA ASP A 301 5.11 40.72 -21.13
C ASP A 301 4.77 42.22 -21.11
N ILE A 302 5.54 42.99 -20.33
CA ILE A 302 5.73 44.42 -20.52
C ILE A 302 7.24 44.65 -20.69
N ALA A 303 7.69 44.61 -21.93
CA ALA A 303 8.79 45.39 -22.50
C ALA A 303 8.70 45.28 -24.03
#